data_AF-A0A448KNV3-F1
#
_entry.id   AF-A0A448KNV3-F1
#
_cell.length_a   1.000
_cell.length_b   1.000
_cell.length_c   1.000
_cell.angle_alpha   90.00
_cell.angle_beta   90.00
_cell.angle_gamma   90.00
#
_symmetry.space_group_name_H-M   'P 1'
#
loop_
_entity.id
_entity.type
_entity.pdbx_description
1 polymer ?
#
loop_
_entity_poly.entity_id
_entity_poly.type
_entity_poly.pdbx_seq_one_letter_code
_entity_poly.pdbx_strand_id
1 'polypeptide(L)' 'MEHTNKHGETKLKKECTLPLMGKAVVHKLITELGVFEFESSEMFLVELMQGVSLEDIKAKTEAEFKVRFGGA' A
#
# COMPACT_ATOMS: atom_id res chain seq x y z
N MET A 1 4.26 -8.61 -4.54
CA MET A 1 2.90 -8.72 -5.12
C MET A 1 2.76 -7.58 -6.11
N GLU A 2 2.20 -7.79 -7.30
CA GLU A 2 1.93 -6.67 -8.23
C GLU A 2 0.89 -5.72 -7.61
N HIS A 3 1.15 -4.42 -7.69
CA HIS A 3 0.37 -3.36 -7.02
C HIS A 3 -1.02 -3.18 -7.66
N THR A 4 -1.11 -3.50 -8.95
CA THR A 4 -2.34 -3.49 -9.75
C THR A 4 -2.66 -4.88 -10.28
N ASN A 5 -3.92 -5.19 -10.55
CA ASN A 5 -4.28 -6.38 -11.32
C ASN A 5 -3.94 -6.17 -12.82
N LYS A 6 -4.10 -7.22 -13.65
CA LYS A 6 -3.91 -7.15 -15.12
C LYS A 6 -4.82 -6.15 -15.85
N HIS A 7 -5.84 -5.62 -15.17
CA HIS A 7 -6.77 -4.62 -15.66
C HIS A 7 -6.44 -3.20 -15.16
N GLY A 8 -5.35 -3.01 -14.41
CA GLY A 8 -4.96 -1.73 -13.84
C GLY A 8 -5.73 -1.33 -12.58
N GLU A 9 -6.62 -2.19 -12.07
CA GLU A 9 -7.34 -1.91 -10.82
C GLU A 9 -6.42 -2.16 -9.62
N THR A 10 -6.44 -1.23 -8.67
CA THR A 10 -5.65 -1.38 -7.45
C THR A 10 -6.19 -2.50 -6.57
N LYS A 11 -5.27 -3.32 -6.04
CA LYS A 11 -5.58 -4.37 -5.07
C LYS A 11 -5.68 -3.84 -3.64
N LEU A 12 -5.24 -2.61 -3.41
CA LEU A 12 -5.27 -1.91 -2.13
C LEU A 12 -6.55 -1.07 -2.03
N LYS A 13 -7.67 -1.74 -1.76
CA LYS A 13 -8.99 -1.12 -1.58
C LYS A 13 -9.27 -0.84 -0.10
N LYS A 14 -10.11 0.16 0.17
CA LYS A 14 -10.51 0.55 1.54
C LYS A 14 -11.25 -0.56 2.29
N GLU A 15 -11.92 -1.44 1.55
CA GLU A 15 -12.60 -2.61 2.08
C GLU A 15 -12.28 -3.83 1.19
N CYS A 16 -11.96 -4.96 1.82
CA CYS A 16 -11.69 -6.19 1.08
C CYS A 16 -13.00 -6.71 0.47
N THR A 17 -13.10 -6.67 -0.86
CA THR A 17 -14.24 -7.23 -1.61
C THR A 17 -14.14 -8.76 -1.78
N LEU A 18 -13.05 -9.36 -1.31
CA LEU A 18 -12.79 -10.80 -1.36
C LEU A 18 -12.77 -11.38 0.06
N PRO A 19 -13.10 -12.67 0.23
CA PRO A 19 -13.10 -13.32 1.54
C PRO A 19 -11.74 -13.12 2.22
N LEU A 20 -11.78 -12.44 3.37
CA LEU A 20 -10.61 -12.14 4.19
C LEU A 20 -9.98 -13.45 4.68
N MET A 21 -8.75 -13.71 4.25
CA MET A 21 -7.95 -14.84 4.78
C MET A 21 -7.37 -14.52 6.17
N GLY A 22 -7.29 -13.24 6.56
CA GLY A 22 -6.87 -12.80 7.89
C GLY A 22 -7.09 -11.30 8.08
N LYS A 23 -7.58 -10.88 9.24
CA LYS A 23 -7.79 -9.46 9.58
C LYS A 23 -6.55 -8.91 10.29
N ALA A 24 -5.96 -7.83 9.77
CA ALA A 24 -4.81 -7.14 10.36
C ALA A 24 -3.57 -8.02 10.64
N VAL A 25 -3.36 -9.07 9.84
CA VAL A 25 -2.20 -9.99 9.98
C VAL A 25 -0.96 -9.51 9.21
N VAL A 26 -1.13 -8.57 8.29
CA VAL A 26 -0.05 -8.03 7.46
C VAL A 26 0.69 -6.96 8.26
N HIS A 27 1.98 -7.14 8.47
CA HIS A 27 2.84 -6.17 9.17
C HIS A 27 3.57 -5.24 8.18
N LYS A 28 3.95 -5.78 7.01
CA LYS A 28 4.68 -5.07 5.97
C LYS A 28 4.21 -5.54 4.60
N LEU A 29 3.97 -4.60 3.72
CA LEU A 29 3.60 -4.83 2.32
C LEU A 29 4.64 -4.16 1.42
N ILE A 30 5.34 -4.99 0.65
CA ILE A 30 6.34 -4.53 -0.31
C ILE A 30 5.74 -4.74 -1.70
N THR A 31 5.65 -3.64 -2.46
CA THR A 31 5.14 -3.64 -3.83
C THR A 31 6.20 -3.11 -4.78
N GLU A 32 5.91 -3.15 -6.08
CA GLU A 32 6.74 -2.53 -7.10
C GLU A 32 6.76 -0.98 -7.02
N LEU A 33 5.86 -0.39 -6.23
CA LEU A 33 5.77 1.07 -6.10
C LEU A 33 6.45 1.58 -4.83
N GLY A 34 6.46 0.80 -3.76
CA GLY A 34 7.03 1.20 -2.49
C GLY A 34 6.83 0.18 -1.37
N VAL A 35 7.25 0.57 -0.18
CA VAL A 35 7.10 -0.22 1.05
C VAL A 35 6.09 0.47 1.96
N PHE A 36 5.11 -0.33 2.39
CA PHE A 36 4.10 0.08 3.35
C PHE A 36 4.21 -0.78 4.61
N GLU A 37 4.09 -0.15 5.77
CA GLU A 37 3.99 -0.82 7.06
C GLU A 37 2.59 -0.60 7.63
N PHE A 38 2.08 -1.62 8.31
CA PHE A 38 0.81 -1.54 9.01
C PHE A 38 1.09 -1.53 10.50
N GLU A 39 0.73 -0.44 11.15
CA GLU A 39 0.93 -0.24 12.59
C GLU A 39 -0.40 0.21 13.19
N SER A 40 -0.84 -0.42 14.28
CA SER A 40 -2.04 0.01 15.01
C SER A 40 -3.32 0.11 14.16
N SER A 41 -3.47 -0.77 13.15
CA SER A 41 -4.55 -0.73 12.13
C SER A 41 -4.50 0.47 11.16
N GLU A 42 -3.40 1.21 11.12
CA GLU A 42 -3.14 2.27 10.14
C GLU A 42 -2.05 1.83 9.15
N MET A 43 -2.15 2.30 7.91
CA MET A 43 -1.18 2.02 6.84
C MET A 43 -0.21 3.21 6.70
N PHE A 44 1.08 2.94 6.71
CA PHE A 44 2.15 3.92 6.58
C PHE A 44 3.02 3.61 5.37
N LEU A 45 3.11 4.52 4.41
CA LEU A 45 4.12 4.48 3.37
C LEU A 45 5.46 4.91 3.98
N VAL A 46 6.40 3.97 4.07
CA VAL A 46 7.71 4.20 4.67
C VAL A 46 8.81 4.41 3.62
N GLU A 47 8.63 3.87 2.42
CA GLU A 47 9.63 3.96 1.34
C GLU A 47 8.95 4.02 -0.03
N LEU A 48 9.50 4.85 -0.93
CA LEU A 48 9.12 4.91 -2.34
C LEU A 48 10.17 4.20 -3.18
N MET A 49 9.73 3.45 -4.19
CA MET A 49 10.68 2.89 -5.16
C MET A 49 11.23 4.00 -6.06
N GLN A 50 12.46 3.82 -6.55
CA GLN A 50 13.13 4.76 -7.45
C GLN A 50 12.30 5.00 -8.72
N GLY A 51 11.99 6.26 -9.00
CA GLY A 51 11.18 6.66 -10.16
C GLY A 51 9.67 6.65 -9.90
N VAL A 52 9.23 6.30 -8.70
CA VAL A 52 7.81 6.36 -8.30
C VAL A 52 7.56 7.60 -7.46
N SER A 53 6.56 8.38 -7.84
CA SER A 53 6.13 9.57 -7.11
C SER A 53 4.98 9.26 -6.16
N LEU A 54 4.84 10.04 -5.09
CA LEU A 54 3.69 9.95 -4.17
C LEU A 54 2.35 9.99 -4.91
N GLU A 55 2.26 10.79 -5.98
CA GLU A 55 1.06 10.91 -6.80
C GLU A 55 0.73 9.61 -7.54
N ASP A 56 1.74 8.91 -8.07
CA ASP A 56 1.56 7.61 -8.73
C ASP A 56 1.09 6.55 -7.73
N ILE A 57 1.66 6.56 -6.51
CA ILE A 57 1.20 5.69 -5.44
C ILE A 57 -0.24 6.00 -5.05
N LYS A 58 -0.60 7.27 -4.85
CA LYS A 58 -1.98 7.67 -4.52
C LYS A 58 -2.95 7.31 -5.63
N ALA A 59 -2.56 7.50 -6.89
CA ALA A 59 -3.39 7.12 -8.03
C ALA A 59 -3.60 5.60 -8.11
N LYS A 60 -2.60 4.81 -7.72
CA LYS A 60 -2.64 3.34 -7.72
C LYS A 60 -2.99 2.73 -6.37
N THR A 61 -3.38 3.51 -5.37
CA THR A 61 -3.71 3.04 -4.01
C THR A 61 -4.99 3.72 -3.56
N GLU A 62 -6.10 2.98 -3.55
CA GLU A 62 -7.40 3.48 -3.06
C GLU A 62 -7.47 3.46 -1.52
N ALA A 63 -6.61 2.70 -0.86
CA ALA A 63 -6.51 2.65 0.59
C ALA A 63 -5.97 3.96 1.17
N GLU A 64 -6.45 4.32 2.35
CA GLU A 64 -5.97 5.49 3.07
C GLU A 64 -4.65 5.13 3.77
N PHE A 65 -3.57 5.84 3.40
CA PHE A 65 -2.25 5.65 4.00
C PHE A 65 -1.64 6.99 4.41
N LYS A 66 -0.89 6.95 5.51
CA LYS A 66 -0.07 8.06 5.99
C LYS A 66 1.34 7.93 5.42
N VAL A 67 2.01 9.05 5.20
CA VAL A 67 3.38 9.05 4.69
C VAL A 67 4.33 9.23 5.87
N ARG A 68 5.23 8.27 6.06
CA ARG A 68 6.23 8.24 7.14
C ARG A 68 7.60 8.02 6.53
N PHE A 69 8.11 9.03 5.83
CA PHE A 69 9.52 9.03 5.44
C PHE A 69 10.35 9.18 6.71
N GLY A 70 11.25 8.24 6.96
CA GLY A 70 12.22 8.30 8.05
C GLY A 70 13.12 9.51 7.87
N GLY A 71 12.69 10.65 8.39
CA GLY A 71 13.50 11.85 8.49
C GLY A 71 14.37 11.75 9.73
N ALA A 72 15.67 11.56 9.47
CA ALA A 72 16.82 11.65 10.39
C ALA A 72 16.99 10.52 11.42
#